data_AF-A0A7J6TMV6-F1
#
_entry.id   AF-A0A7J6TMV6-F1
#
_cell.length_a   1.000
_cell.length_b   1.000
_cell.length_c   1.000
_cell.angle_alpha   90.00
_cell.angle_beta   90.00
_cell.angle_gamma   90.00
#
_symmetry.space_group_name_H-M   'P 1'
#
loop_
_entity.id
_entity.type
_entity.pdbx_description
1 polymer ?
#
loop_
_entity_poly.entity_id
_entity_poly.type
_entity_poly.pdbx_seq_one_letter_code
_entity_poly.pdbx_strand_id
1 'polypeptide(L)'
;MRRRGVTPKALRTFCQKVGVSTSLSTIDSVLLDECIREDLEANSNRRMCVVDPVKIYIQTMADDERIEVEAPNHPGMPEAGSRKLYLRNRLVIESSDFRIDPPEGFKRLSLGGKVKLRYGYVIKAERVTPEGVVICSHDPESLHGEGSLPKDVKGVIHWAVDAEETNEDVVRGTVNWYENLLLPESTPTDEGATSEEEASMVPGTGDVETNEADKDAWLSTLNPNSLREYKAYFEPAMAEAKPMETFQFERVGYFVVDKDSTPGDLACNLTVTLKESGLKKTEGKHAGRSRKEAQAAQLAEKEAKKKIRPQDMFKDQTDKYSHFDENGIPTHDAAGEKLTKSAFKKLHKEWEKQRRLYYRRAEAILAPLRRGLDGSCATLLLPPTTGQQMEVTKGVVRKKYTSRRMLDNDEASVDPVLAKAKRALWRLSSLPDDIADPCNEGEVLRWYEGKQAAKASRRAERQQEKEAAARRKIIRLGRLALRQLELGSLRPRELVAKAPKLSSLLEPSVMPSPTAEDQEIYRWYDRVCTVLSSDVATDDDTNKKRRRKRRVEAVEEGSLEALASPG
;
A
#
# COMPACT_ATOMS: atom_id res chain seq x y z
N MET A 1 4.77 -8.99 20.27
CA MET A 1 3.40 -9.39 19.85
C MET A 1 2.62 -10.06 20.97
N ARG A 2 2.98 -11.29 21.41
CA ARG A 2 2.25 -11.96 22.51
C ARG A 2 2.16 -11.11 23.78
N ARG A 3 3.28 -10.59 24.30
CA ARG A 3 3.32 -9.68 25.46
C ARG A 3 2.51 -8.39 25.26
N ARG A 4 2.39 -7.93 24.01
CA ARG A 4 1.55 -6.76 23.63
C ARG A 4 0.05 -7.10 23.65
N GLY A 5 -0.35 -8.36 23.84
CA GLY A 5 -1.76 -8.77 23.91
C GLY A 5 -2.35 -9.21 22.58
N VAL A 6 -1.51 -9.35 21.54
CA VAL A 6 -1.97 -9.83 20.23
C VAL A 6 -2.29 -11.31 20.31
N THR A 7 -3.55 -11.65 20.02
CA THR A 7 -4.03 -13.03 20.10
C THR A 7 -3.50 -13.88 18.93
N PRO A 8 -3.30 -15.19 19.13
CA PRO A 8 -2.94 -16.10 18.04
C PRO A 8 -3.99 -16.12 16.93
N LYS A 9 -5.28 -15.93 17.28
CA LYS A 9 -6.38 -15.92 16.33
C LYS A 9 -6.32 -14.68 15.43
N ALA A 10 -6.12 -13.48 15.98
CA ALA A 10 -5.95 -12.26 15.21
C ALA A 10 -4.79 -12.35 14.20
N LEU A 11 -3.65 -12.94 14.61
CA LEU A 11 -2.51 -13.14 13.70
C LEU A 11 -2.82 -14.11 12.55
N ARG A 12 -3.50 -15.22 12.83
CA ARG A 12 -3.92 -16.15 11.77
C ARG A 12 -4.90 -15.49 10.80
N THR A 13 -5.85 -14.73 11.32
CA THR A 13 -6.80 -13.95 10.51
C THR A 13 -6.07 -12.92 9.65
N PHE A 14 -5.08 -12.22 10.21
CA PHE A 14 -4.23 -11.28 9.45
C PHE A 14 -3.51 -11.98 8.29
N CYS A 15 -2.83 -13.11 8.55
CA CYS A 15 -2.16 -13.88 7.50
C CYS A 15 -3.14 -14.37 6.41
N GLN A 16 -4.36 -14.76 6.79
CA GLN A 16 -5.40 -15.14 5.84
C GLN A 16 -5.87 -13.97 4.97
N LYS A 17 -6.05 -12.78 5.55
CA LYS A 17 -6.47 -11.56 4.82
C LYS A 17 -5.40 -11.06 3.86
N VAL A 18 -4.13 -11.17 4.24
CA VAL A 18 -2.99 -10.77 3.41
C VAL A 18 -2.82 -11.70 2.20
N GLY A 19 -3.06 -12.99 2.39
CA GLY A 19 -2.87 -14.00 1.34
C GLY A 19 -1.40 -14.31 1.06
N VAL A 20 -1.17 -15.12 0.03
CA VAL A 20 0.18 -15.53 -0.40
C VAL A 20 0.34 -15.20 -1.88
N SER A 21 1.37 -14.42 -2.21
CA SER A 21 1.73 -14.02 -3.58
C SER A 21 3.23 -14.13 -3.80
N THR A 22 3.65 -14.30 -5.05
CA THR A 22 5.07 -14.27 -5.45
C THR A 22 5.62 -12.85 -5.58
N SER A 23 4.77 -11.82 -5.51
CA SER A 23 5.16 -10.41 -5.54
C SER A 23 5.49 -9.89 -4.13
N LEU A 24 6.60 -9.16 -3.99
CA LEU A 24 6.94 -8.47 -2.74
C LEU A 24 6.06 -7.22 -2.57
N SER A 25 5.43 -7.09 -1.41
CA SER A 25 4.67 -5.90 -1.02
C SER A 25 4.81 -5.64 0.48
N THR A 26 4.79 -4.36 0.85
CA THR A 26 4.73 -3.92 2.26
C THR A 26 3.28 -3.71 2.65
N ILE A 27 2.92 -4.20 3.84
CA ILE A 27 1.54 -4.16 4.34
C ILE A 27 1.47 -3.15 5.47
N ASP A 28 0.46 -2.28 5.43
CA ASP A 28 0.25 -1.31 6.49
C ASP A 28 -0.16 -2.00 7.79
N SER A 29 0.49 -1.59 8.88
CA SER A 29 0.14 -1.91 10.27
C SER A 29 -1.34 -1.75 10.60
N VAL A 30 -2.07 -0.85 9.92
CA VAL A 30 -3.51 -0.63 10.12
C VAL A 30 -4.33 -1.92 9.94
N LEU A 31 -3.99 -2.76 8.96
CA LEU A 31 -4.72 -4.01 8.72
C LEU A 31 -4.53 -5.01 9.88
N LEU A 32 -3.33 -5.04 10.47
CA LEU A 32 -3.05 -5.88 11.63
C LEU A 32 -3.86 -5.41 12.84
N ASP A 33 -3.90 -4.10 13.09
CA ASP A 33 -4.70 -3.51 14.15
C ASP A 33 -6.20 -3.80 13.98
N GLU A 34 -6.72 -3.78 12.75
CA GLU A 34 -8.11 -4.16 12.46
C GLU A 34 -8.40 -5.61 12.84
N CYS A 35 -7.52 -6.55 12.48
CA CYS A 35 -7.68 -7.97 12.84
C CYS A 35 -7.63 -8.18 14.35
N ILE A 36 -6.81 -7.41 15.06
CA ILE A 36 -6.71 -7.45 16.52
C ILE A 36 -8.01 -6.93 17.15
N ARG A 37 -8.51 -5.77 16.70
CA ARG A 37 -9.76 -5.19 17.22
C ARG A 37 -10.95 -6.13 17.01
N GLU A 38 -11.05 -6.72 15.82
CA GLU A 38 -12.13 -7.65 15.48
C GLU A 38 -12.17 -8.85 16.43
N ASP A 39 -11.02 -9.45 16.75
CA ASP A 39 -10.96 -10.57 17.67
C ASP A 39 -11.20 -10.15 19.13
N LEU A 40 -10.64 -9.01 19.56
CA LEU A 40 -10.76 -8.58 20.94
C LEU A 40 -12.14 -8.01 21.29
N GLU A 41 -12.85 -7.38 20.36
CA GLU A 41 -14.24 -6.91 20.55
C GLU A 41 -15.19 -8.05 20.92
N ALA A 42 -14.96 -9.22 20.31
CA ALA A 42 -15.78 -10.40 20.51
C ALA A 42 -15.43 -11.20 21.76
N ASN A 43 -14.24 -11.05 22.34
CA ASN A 43 -13.76 -11.95 23.41
C ASN A 43 -13.35 -11.24 24.70
N SER A 44 -13.17 -9.92 24.69
CA SER A 44 -12.65 -9.20 25.85
C SER A 44 -13.76 -8.72 26.77
N ASN A 45 -13.56 -8.91 28.08
CA ASN A 45 -14.42 -8.31 29.09
C ASN A 45 -14.19 -6.78 29.14
N ARG A 46 -15.28 -6.03 29.35
CA ARG A 46 -15.28 -4.57 29.53
C ARG A 46 -14.92 -4.25 30.96
N ARG A 47 -14.03 -3.28 31.13
CA ARG A 47 -13.57 -2.79 32.44
C ARG A 47 -13.44 -1.27 32.37
N MET A 48 -13.57 -0.58 33.50
CA MET A 48 -13.26 0.84 33.61
C MET A 48 -11.81 1.04 34.04
N CYS A 49 -11.12 1.94 33.34
CA CYS A 49 -9.77 2.35 33.67
C CYS A 49 -9.62 3.80 33.25
N VAL A 50 -9.11 4.64 34.14
CA VAL A 50 -8.76 6.04 33.87
C VAL A 50 -7.24 6.16 33.84
N VAL A 51 -6.70 6.50 32.67
CA VAL A 51 -5.26 6.56 32.37
C VAL A 51 -4.68 7.95 32.64
N ASP A 52 -5.39 9.01 32.22
CA ASP A 52 -5.00 10.40 32.46
C ASP A 52 -6.05 11.10 33.34
N PRO A 53 -5.92 11.03 34.68
CA PRO A 53 -6.99 11.35 35.62
C PRO A 53 -7.21 12.85 35.80
N VAL A 54 -8.48 13.26 35.74
CA VAL A 54 -8.98 14.53 36.26
C VAL A 54 -9.94 14.22 37.41
N LYS A 55 -9.67 14.82 38.57
CA LYS A 55 -10.48 14.64 39.78
C LYS A 55 -11.81 15.38 39.65
N ILE A 56 -12.88 14.71 40.04
CA ILE A 56 -14.22 15.27 40.13
C ILE A 56 -14.79 15.01 41.53
N TYR A 57 -15.55 15.98 42.03
CA TYR A 57 -16.22 15.91 43.33
C TYR A 57 -17.71 16.21 43.18
N ILE A 58 -18.57 15.27 43.54
CA ILE A 58 -20.02 15.38 43.46
C ILE A 58 -20.55 15.93 44.79
N GLN A 59 -20.73 17.25 44.87
CA GLN A 59 -21.07 17.95 46.12
C GLN A 59 -22.47 17.63 46.67
N THR A 60 -23.35 17.06 45.84
CA THR A 60 -24.73 16.74 46.24
C THR A 60 -24.88 15.30 46.76
N MET A 61 -23.81 14.49 46.73
CA MET A 61 -23.74 13.18 47.38
C MET A 61 -23.07 13.32 48.76
N ALA A 62 -23.45 12.48 49.72
CA ALA A 62 -22.78 12.48 51.03
C ALA A 62 -21.38 11.85 50.94
N ASP A 63 -20.46 12.29 51.80
CA ASP A 63 -19.05 11.85 51.80
C ASP A 63 -18.88 10.35 52.11
N ASP A 64 -19.75 9.79 52.95
CA ASP A 64 -19.74 8.39 53.34
C ASP A 64 -20.63 7.50 52.46
N GLU A 65 -21.32 8.09 51.48
CA GLU A 65 -22.25 7.39 50.61
C GLU A 65 -21.50 6.47 49.64
N ARG A 66 -21.80 5.16 49.73
CA ARG A 66 -21.22 4.12 48.88
C ARG A 66 -22.33 3.36 48.17
N ILE A 67 -22.53 3.65 46.89
CA ILE A 67 -23.61 3.09 46.08
C ILE A 67 -23.08 1.93 45.26
N GLU A 68 -23.65 0.74 45.48
CA GLU A 68 -23.34 -0.43 44.67
C GLU A 68 -24.09 -0.36 43.34
N VAL A 69 -23.35 -0.52 42.24
CA VAL A 69 -23.90 -0.56 40.89
C VAL A 69 -23.44 -1.81 40.15
N GLU A 70 -24.36 -2.44 39.44
CA GLU A 70 -24.08 -3.64 38.65
C GLU A 70 -23.69 -3.27 37.20
N ALA A 71 -22.57 -3.82 36.73
CA ALA A 71 -22.08 -3.61 35.37
C ALA A 71 -21.89 -4.94 34.64
N PRO A 72 -22.47 -5.14 33.44
CA PRO A 72 -22.22 -6.33 32.63
C PRO A 72 -20.76 -6.41 32.18
N ASN A 73 -20.21 -7.62 32.15
CA ASN A 73 -18.83 -7.85 31.68
C ASN A 73 -18.71 -7.74 30.16
N HIS A 74 -19.75 -8.07 29.41
CA HIS A 74 -19.71 -8.01 27.96
C HIS A 74 -21.13 -7.73 27.42
N PRO A 75 -21.36 -6.68 26.60
CA PRO A 75 -22.68 -6.33 26.10
C PRO A 75 -23.32 -7.42 25.22
N GLY A 76 -22.50 -8.10 24.40
CA GLY A 76 -22.93 -9.21 23.55
C GLY A 76 -22.80 -10.63 24.14
N MET A 77 -22.37 -10.80 25.40
CA MET A 77 -22.17 -12.12 26.03
C MET A 77 -22.75 -12.14 27.45
N PRO A 78 -24.05 -12.39 27.60
CA PRO A 78 -24.71 -12.47 28.91
C PRO A 78 -24.08 -13.52 29.84
N GLU A 79 -23.51 -14.59 29.29
CA GLU A 79 -22.82 -15.66 30.01
C GLU A 79 -21.53 -15.19 30.73
N ALA A 80 -20.94 -14.07 30.30
CA ALA A 80 -19.81 -13.46 30.98
C ALA A 80 -20.20 -12.87 32.35
N GLY A 81 -21.50 -12.78 32.64
CA GLY A 81 -22.04 -12.28 33.90
C GLY A 81 -21.85 -10.78 34.08
N SER A 82 -22.04 -10.34 35.32
CA SER A 82 -21.90 -8.95 35.76
C SER A 82 -20.86 -8.85 36.86
N ARG A 83 -20.49 -7.61 37.20
CA ARG A 83 -19.60 -7.28 38.30
C ARG A 83 -20.13 -6.06 39.03
N LYS A 84 -19.66 -5.88 40.26
CA LYS A 84 -20.05 -4.75 41.11
C LYS A 84 -19.05 -3.61 40.95
N LEU A 85 -19.59 -2.40 40.88
CA LEU A 85 -18.88 -1.13 40.92
C LEU A 85 -19.42 -0.35 42.11
N TYR A 86 -18.59 0.53 42.67
CA TYR A 86 -18.96 1.33 43.84
C TYR A 86 -18.83 2.80 43.50
N LEU A 87 -19.98 3.47 43.36
CA LEU A 87 -20.06 4.89 43.07
C LEU A 87 -19.97 5.68 44.38
N ARG A 88 -19.08 6.68 44.39
CA ARG A 88 -18.83 7.61 45.48
C ARG A 88 -18.87 9.04 44.98
N ASN A 89 -18.76 9.99 45.89
CA ASN A 89 -18.75 11.41 45.53
C ASN A 89 -17.39 11.90 44.98
N ARG A 90 -16.27 11.22 45.30
CA ARG A 90 -14.93 11.51 44.77
C ARG A 90 -14.52 10.50 43.71
N LEU A 91 -14.45 10.97 42.47
CA LEU A 91 -14.14 10.14 41.32
C LEU A 91 -13.02 10.76 40.49
N VAL A 92 -12.44 9.96 39.61
CA VAL A 92 -11.57 10.41 38.53
C VAL A 92 -12.20 10.06 37.18
N ILE A 93 -12.01 10.95 36.21
CA ILE A 93 -12.41 10.76 34.81
C ILE A 93 -11.21 11.03 33.91
N GLU A 94 -11.29 10.67 32.63
CA GLU A 94 -10.25 11.03 31.67
C GLU A 94 -10.15 12.53 31.45
N SER A 95 -8.92 13.03 31.35
CA SER A 95 -8.63 14.42 31.01
C SER A 95 -9.23 14.83 29.67
N SER A 96 -9.34 13.88 28.73
CA SER A 96 -9.94 14.08 27.41
C SER A 96 -11.48 14.21 27.44
N ASP A 97 -12.11 13.79 28.53
CA ASP A 97 -13.56 13.81 28.72
C ASP A 97 -14.06 15.09 29.44
N PHE A 98 -13.17 16.02 29.84
CA PHE A 98 -13.53 17.33 30.40
C PHE A 98 -12.93 18.51 29.63
N ARG A 99 -13.74 19.54 29.33
CA ARG A 99 -13.27 20.81 28.74
C ARG A 99 -14.01 22.01 29.32
N ILE A 100 -13.29 23.08 29.67
CA ILE A 100 -13.91 24.35 30.10
C ILE A 100 -14.65 24.99 28.92
N ASP A 101 -13.97 25.12 27.78
CA ASP A 101 -14.52 25.64 26.54
C ASP A 101 -14.53 24.51 25.48
N PRO A 102 -15.66 23.83 25.28
CA PRO A 102 -15.73 22.67 24.39
C PRO A 102 -15.84 23.08 22.91
N PRO A 103 -15.13 22.38 21.99
CA PRO A 103 -15.35 22.58 20.55
C PRO A 103 -16.73 22.09 20.11
N GLU A 104 -17.17 22.52 18.93
CA GLU A 104 -18.44 22.08 18.36
C GLU A 104 -18.49 20.55 18.21
N GLY A 105 -19.61 19.94 18.62
CA GLY A 105 -19.80 18.49 18.59
C GLY A 105 -19.15 17.74 19.76
N PHE A 106 -18.59 18.42 20.77
CA PHE A 106 -18.12 17.78 21.99
C PHE A 106 -19.30 17.19 22.80
N LYS A 107 -19.24 15.87 23.07
CA LYS A 107 -20.30 15.09 23.72
C LYS A 107 -19.98 14.69 25.17
N ARG A 108 -18.92 15.25 25.75
CA ARG A 108 -18.47 14.89 27.11
C ARG A 108 -18.68 16.05 28.07
N LEU A 109 -18.06 16.01 29.25
CA LEU A 109 -18.32 16.98 30.30
C LEU A 109 -17.73 18.35 29.94
N SER A 110 -18.59 19.38 29.93
CA SER A 110 -18.16 20.76 29.81
C SER A 110 -18.55 21.55 31.05
N LEU A 111 -17.90 22.68 31.30
CA LEU A 111 -18.32 23.57 32.39
C LEU A 111 -19.77 24.03 32.16
N GLY A 112 -20.64 23.84 33.15
CA GLY A 112 -22.10 24.05 33.07
C GLY A 112 -22.88 22.95 32.33
N GLY A 113 -22.20 22.02 31.65
CA GLY A 113 -22.79 20.93 30.88
C GLY A 113 -23.04 19.66 31.71
N LYS A 114 -23.86 18.76 31.16
CA LYS A 114 -24.21 17.47 31.77
C LYS A 114 -23.63 16.29 31.00
N VAL A 115 -23.23 15.25 31.71
CA VAL A 115 -22.78 13.97 31.15
C VAL A 115 -23.27 12.80 32.01
N LYS A 116 -23.49 11.65 31.40
CA LYS A 116 -23.81 10.41 32.13
C LYS A 116 -22.53 9.67 32.49
N LEU A 117 -22.37 9.31 33.75
CA LEU A 117 -21.36 8.34 34.17
C LEU A 117 -21.81 6.95 33.74
N ARG A 118 -20.91 6.16 33.14
CA ARG A 118 -21.21 4.78 32.72
C ARG A 118 -21.67 3.97 33.94
N TYR A 119 -22.87 3.40 33.86
CA TYR A 119 -23.55 2.71 34.97
C TYR A 119 -23.82 3.58 36.22
N GLY A 120 -23.52 4.89 36.21
CA GLY A 120 -23.70 5.78 37.36
C GLY A 120 -24.74 6.88 37.11
N TYR A 121 -24.69 7.96 37.89
CA TYR A 121 -25.57 9.12 37.72
C TYR A 121 -25.24 9.99 36.51
N VAL A 122 -26.19 10.83 36.11
CA VAL A 122 -25.93 12.04 35.33
C VAL A 122 -25.35 13.10 36.26
N ILE A 123 -24.21 13.67 35.88
CA ILE A 123 -23.54 14.74 36.60
C ILE A 123 -23.50 16.02 35.78
N LYS A 124 -23.46 17.17 36.45
CA LYS A 124 -23.30 18.49 35.87
C LYS A 124 -22.07 19.17 36.47
N ALA A 125 -21.16 19.69 35.65
CA ALA A 125 -20.02 20.45 36.16
C ALA A 125 -20.46 21.88 36.52
N GLU A 126 -20.30 22.28 37.78
CA GLU A 126 -20.69 23.59 38.26
C GLU A 126 -19.52 24.57 38.26
N ARG A 127 -18.34 24.14 38.75
CA ARG A 127 -17.14 24.98 38.84
C ARG A 127 -15.87 24.13 38.85
N VAL A 128 -14.74 24.77 38.58
CA VAL A 128 -13.41 24.17 38.75
C VAL A 128 -12.69 24.92 39.86
N THR A 129 -12.08 24.18 40.78
CA THR A 129 -11.26 24.75 41.85
C THR A 129 -9.89 25.21 41.32
N PRO A 130 -9.18 26.12 42.01
CA PRO A 130 -7.81 26.49 41.65
C PRO A 130 -6.85 25.29 41.55
N GLU A 131 -7.11 24.24 42.32
CA GLU A 131 -6.34 23.00 42.35
C GLU A 131 -6.66 22.06 41.17
N GLY A 132 -7.60 22.43 40.30
CA GLY A 132 -7.97 21.67 39.12
C GLY A 132 -9.03 20.57 39.35
N VAL A 133 -9.64 20.50 40.54
CA VAL A 133 -10.76 19.59 40.83
C VAL A 133 -12.06 20.16 40.28
N VAL A 134 -12.80 19.37 39.51
CA VAL A 134 -14.11 19.75 38.95
C VAL A 134 -15.20 19.45 39.97
N ILE A 135 -15.90 20.48 40.43
CA ILE A 135 -17.03 20.35 41.34
C ILE A 135 -18.30 20.13 40.51
N CYS A 136 -18.99 19.03 40.79
CA CYS A 136 -20.17 18.59 40.09
C CYS A 136 -21.38 18.47 41.02
N SER A 137 -22.58 18.61 40.46
CA SER A 137 -23.84 18.15 41.05
C SER A 137 -24.31 16.88 40.32
N HIS A 138 -25.11 16.04 40.97
CA HIS A 138 -25.74 14.87 40.33
C HIS A 138 -27.27 14.98 40.34
N ASP A 139 -27.90 14.24 39.43
CA ASP A 139 -29.35 14.02 39.39
C ASP A 139 -29.71 12.69 40.09
N PRO A 140 -30.35 12.70 41.27
CA PRO A 140 -30.62 11.48 42.05
C PRO A 140 -31.56 10.48 41.34
N GLU A 141 -32.43 10.95 40.45
CA GLU A 141 -33.38 10.08 39.73
C GLU A 141 -32.72 9.38 38.53
N SER A 142 -31.49 9.76 38.20
CA SER A 142 -30.85 9.36 36.96
C SER A 142 -30.07 8.05 37.03
N LEU A 143 -30.06 7.31 38.15
CA LEU A 143 -29.25 6.09 38.31
C LEU A 143 -29.65 4.96 37.34
N HIS A 144 -30.94 4.83 37.07
CA HIS A 144 -31.51 3.66 36.40
C HIS A 144 -31.09 3.52 34.93
N GLY A 145 -30.32 2.46 34.63
CA GLY A 145 -30.17 1.78 33.33
C GLY A 145 -29.64 2.59 32.15
N GLU A 146 -29.19 1.92 31.08
CA GLU A 146 -28.92 2.52 29.76
C GLU A 146 -30.24 2.91 29.05
N GLY A 147 -31.18 3.52 29.76
CA GLY A 147 -32.36 4.13 29.16
C GLY A 147 -31.98 5.26 28.20
N SER A 148 -32.93 5.71 27.39
CA SER A 148 -32.72 6.88 26.53
C SER A 148 -32.22 8.05 27.38
N LEU A 149 -31.01 8.53 27.08
CA LEU A 149 -30.42 9.67 27.77
C LEU A 149 -31.41 10.85 27.75
N PRO A 150 -31.55 11.60 28.85
CA PRO A 150 -32.26 12.87 28.84
C PRO A 150 -31.77 13.75 27.67
N LYS A 151 -32.66 14.53 27.05
CA LYS A 151 -32.35 15.30 25.81
C LYS A 151 -31.17 16.27 25.96
N ASP A 152 -30.89 16.69 27.19
CA ASP A 152 -29.79 17.58 27.57
C ASP A 152 -28.45 16.86 27.79
N VAL A 153 -28.44 15.53 27.88
CA VAL A 153 -27.22 14.71 28.07
C VAL A 153 -26.72 14.16 26.73
N LYS A 154 -25.55 14.63 26.31
CA LYS A 154 -25.01 14.36 24.97
C LYS A 154 -24.13 13.11 24.86
N GLY A 155 -23.69 12.55 25.98
CA GLY A 155 -22.81 11.39 25.98
C GLY A 155 -22.61 10.74 27.34
N VAL A 156 -21.89 9.62 27.29
CA VAL A 156 -21.56 8.75 28.44
C VAL A 156 -20.06 8.63 28.54
N ILE A 157 -19.51 8.80 29.75
CA ILE A 157 -18.07 8.70 30.04
C ILE A 157 -17.81 7.61 31.10
N HIS A 158 -16.63 7.00 31.06
CA HIS A 158 -16.20 6.08 32.12
C HIS A 158 -15.57 6.88 33.26
N TRP A 159 -15.37 6.21 34.40
CA TRP A 159 -14.87 6.82 35.62
C TRP A 159 -14.21 5.74 36.49
N ALA A 160 -13.43 6.16 37.49
CA ALA A 160 -12.95 5.33 38.58
C ALA A 160 -13.05 6.10 39.90
N VAL A 161 -12.96 5.43 41.04
CA VAL A 161 -12.96 6.09 42.36
C VAL A 161 -11.60 6.76 42.60
N ASP A 162 -11.59 7.94 43.23
CA ASP A 162 -10.35 8.58 43.64
C ASP A 162 -9.72 7.84 44.83
N ALA A 163 -8.49 7.36 44.65
CA ALA A 163 -7.79 6.53 45.62
C ALA A 163 -7.24 7.30 46.85
N GLU A 164 -7.33 8.64 46.87
CA GLU A 164 -6.91 9.43 48.04
C GLU A 164 -7.79 9.20 49.27
N GLU A 165 -9.00 8.66 49.10
CA GLU A 165 -9.93 8.42 50.20
C GLU A 165 -9.95 6.95 50.64
N THR A 166 -9.97 6.00 49.69
CA THR A 166 -9.96 4.56 49.98
C THR A 166 -9.26 3.77 48.87
N ASN A 167 -8.54 2.70 49.22
CA ASN A 167 -8.00 1.73 48.25
C ASN A 167 -8.91 0.50 48.08
N GLU A 168 -10.10 0.50 48.69
CA GLU A 168 -11.02 -0.65 48.67
C GLU A 168 -11.78 -0.73 47.34
N ASP A 169 -12.20 0.43 46.82
CA ASP A 169 -13.07 0.54 45.65
C ASP A 169 -12.31 0.93 44.36
N VAL A 170 -10.97 0.87 44.40
CA VAL A 170 -10.11 1.17 43.25
C VAL A 170 -8.80 0.42 43.35
N VAL A 171 -8.31 -0.05 42.20
CA VAL A 171 -6.97 -0.64 42.07
C VAL A 171 -6.07 0.38 41.38
N ARG A 172 -4.91 0.65 41.97
CA ARG A 172 -3.89 1.48 41.33
C ARG A 172 -2.88 0.60 40.59
N GLY A 173 -2.39 1.10 39.48
CA GLY A 173 -1.36 0.42 38.72
C GLY A 173 -0.81 1.28 37.59
N THR A 174 -0.09 0.64 36.68
CA THR A 174 0.55 1.29 35.54
C THR A 174 -0.07 0.84 34.23
N VAL A 175 -0.26 1.79 33.32
CA VAL A 175 -0.60 1.51 31.93
C VAL A 175 0.58 1.85 31.04
N ASN A 176 1.06 0.84 30.32
CA ASN A 176 2.10 0.96 29.30
C ASN A 176 1.43 1.24 27.96
N TRP A 177 1.53 2.49 27.53
CA TRP A 177 0.96 2.98 26.29
C TRP A 177 1.95 2.83 25.14
N TYR A 178 1.65 1.92 24.21
CA TYR A 178 2.50 1.65 23.06
C TYR A 178 2.02 2.40 21.81
N GLU A 179 2.94 3.08 21.15
CA GLU A 179 2.76 3.64 19.80
C GLU A 179 3.66 2.92 18.78
N ASN A 180 3.67 3.39 17.54
CA ASN A 180 4.59 2.87 16.53
C ASN A 180 6.03 3.12 16.95
N LEU A 181 6.88 2.09 16.82
CA LEU A 181 8.29 2.15 17.22
C LEU A 181 9.09 3.14 16.37
N LEU A 182 8.75 3.23 15.09
CA LEU A 182 9.39 4.13 14.13
C LEU A 182 8.41 5.24 13.74
N LEU A 183 8.96 6.44 13.54
CA LEU A 183 8.23 7.55 12.94
C LEU A 183 7.91 7.22 11.48
N PRO A 184 6.75 7.65 10.95
CA PRO A 184 6.43 7.46 9.55
C PRO A 184 7.50 8.18 8.70
N GLU A 185 8.05 7.47 7.73
CA GLU A 185 9.03 8.01 6.79
C GLU A 185 8.44 9.26 6.14
N SER A 186 9.06 10.42 6.36
CA SER A 186 8.64 11.64 5.66
C SER A 186 8.88 11.39 4.19
N THR A 187 7.81 11.27 3.40
CA THR A 187 7.91 11.29 1.93
C THR A 187 8.81 12.47 1.56
N PRO A 188 9.94 12.28 0.87
CA PRO A 188 10.74 13.40 0.42
C PRO A 188 9.84 14.29 -0.42
N THR A 189 9.59 15.51 0.06
CA THR A 189 9.12 16.58 -0.82
C THR A 189 10.18 16.73 -1.90
N ASP A 190 9.73 16.55 -3.13
CA ASP A 190 10.47 16.57 -4.38
C ASP A 190 11.16 17.94 -4.59
N GLU A 191 12.22 18.23 -3.85
CA GLU A 191 13.22 19.28 -4.11
C GLU A 191 14.57 18.85 -3.53
N GLY A 192 15.36 18.13 -4.32
CA GLY A 192 16.73 17.80 -3.97
C GLY A 192 17.24 16.53 -4.66
N ALA A 193 17.48 16.61 -5.97
CA ALA A 193 18.23 15.60 -6.68
C ALA A 193 19.65 15.48 -6.11
N THR A 194 20.02 14.29 -5.64
CA THR A 194 21.38 13.77 -5.70
C THR A 194 21.33 12.28 -6.04
N SER A 195 21.86 11.97 -7.22
CA SER A 195 22.39 10.69 -7.73
C SER A 195 21.67 9.39 -7.33
N GLU A 196 21.02 8.82 -8.34
CA GLU A 196 20.78 7.39 -8.51
C GLU A 196 22.12 6.64 -8.41
N GLU A 197 22.41 5.94 -7.30
CA GLU A 197 23.32 4.77 -7.31
C GLU A 197 23.22 3.79 -6.13
N GLU A 198 22.35 3.98 -5.11
CA GLU A 198 22.27 3.03 -3.96
C GLU A 198 20.90 2.37 -3.75
N ALA A 199 20.33 1.77 -4.80
CA ALA A 199 19.18 0.86 -4.64
C ALA A 199 19.29 -0.36 -5.55
N SER A 200 20.41 -1.07 -5.45
CA SER A 200 20.50 -2.47 -5.87
C SER A 200 21.34 -3.24 -4.87
N MET A 201 20.70 -3.79 -3.84
CA MET A 201 21.31 -4.85 -3.05
C MET A 201 20.29 -5.97 -2.86
N VAL A 202 20.36 -6.90 -3.80
CA VAL A 202 19.86 -8.27 -3.64
C VAL A 202 20.72 -8.93 -2.56
N PRO A 203 20.17 -9.50 -1.48
CA PRO A 203 20.99 -10.19 -0.50
C PRO A 203 21.43 -11.54 -1.07
N GLY A 204 22.69 -11.62 -1.49
CA GLY A 204 23.29 -12.83 -2.03
C GLY A 204 24.80 -12.75 -2.10
N THR A 205 25.45 -13.25 -1.05
CA THR A 205 26.84 -13.78 -0.99
C THR A 205 27.95 -12.86 -1.52
N GLY A 206 28.54 -12.09 -0.61
CA GLY A 206 29.82 -11.43 -0.76
C GLY A 206 30.09 -10.64 0.52
N ASP A 207 31.22 -10.91 1.18
CA ASP A 207 31.62 -10.20 2.40
C ASP A 207 31.78 -8.71 2.10
N VAL A 208 30.76 -7.93 2.43
CA VAL A 208 30.82 -6.47 2.42
C VAL A 208 31.12 -6.06 3.85
N GLU A 209 32.35 -5.60 4.08
CA GLU A 209 32.70 -4.85 5.28
C GLU A 209 31.79 -3.62 5.37
N THR A 210 30.72 -3.76 6.13
CA THR A 210 29.80 -2.66 6.45
C THR A 210 30.50 -1.76 7.45
N ASN A 211 30.85 -0.54 7.01
CA ASN A 211 31.24 0.54 7.91
C ASN A 211 30.25 0.60 9.08
N GLU A 212 30.73 0.49 10.31
CA GLU A 212 29.87 0.41 11.50
C GLU A 212 28.97 1.64 11.69
N ALA A 213 29.30 2.76 11.05
CA ALA A 213 28.56 4.03 11.12
C ALA A 213 27.16 4.01 10.47
N ASP A 214 26.88 3.12 9.50
CA ASP A 214 25.58 3.06 8.81
C ASP A 214 24.56 2.11 9.45
N LYS A 215 24.98 1.28 10.43
CA LYS A 215 24.08 0.33 11.11
C LYS A 215 23.04 1.00 12.02
N ASP A 216 23.30 2.24 12.42
CA ASP A 216 22.52 2.97 13.41
C ASP A 216 21.71 4.14 12.83
N ALA A 217 21.76 4.37 11.52
CA ALA A 217 21.03 5.47 10.88
C ALA A 217 19.51 5.42 11.14
N TRP A 218 18.94 4.22 11.25
CA TRP A 218 17.52 4.01 11.57
C TRP A 218 17.16 4.36 13.03
N LEU A 219 18.13 4.37 13.96
CA LEU A 219 17.87 4.77 15.35
C LEU A 219 17.38 6.22 15.44
N SER A 220 17.78 7.08 14.50
CA SER A 220 17.29 8.46 14.38
C SER A 220 15.79 8.54 14.05
N THR A 221 15.21 7.47 13.52
CA THR A 221 13.78 7.37 13.17
C THR A 221 12.93 6.76 14.28
N LEU A 222 13.53 6.40 15.42
CA LEU A 222 12.81 5.91 16.59
C LEU A 222 11.80 6.95 17.08
N ASN A 223 10.58 6.51 17.34
CA ASN A 223 9.57 7.34 17.97
C ASN A 223 9.87 7.46 19.48
N PRO A 224 10.18 8.66 20.00
CA PRO A 224 10.39 8.86 21.43
C PRO A 224 9.12 8.60 22.26
N ASN A 225 7.96 8.57 21.62
CA ASN A 225 6.66 8.27 22.25
C ASN A 225 6.21 6.83 22.03
N SER A 226 7.09 5.96 21.54
CA SER A 226 6.79 4.54 21.28
C SER A 226 6.34 3.78 22.54
N LEU A 227 6.78 4.23 23.72
CA LEU A 227 6.30 3.78 25.03
C LEU A 227 6.11 5.00 25.93
N ARG A 228 4.94 5.10 26.56
CA ARG A 228 4.68 6.02 27.67
C ARG A 228 4.04 5.25 28.81
N GLU A 229 4.49 5.52 30.02
CA GLU A 229 3.95 4.89 31.22
C GLU A 229 3.05 5.88 31.96
N TYR A 230 1.84 5.44 32.31
CA TYR A 230 0.84 6.24 33.00
C TYR A 230 0.43 5.56 34.30
N LYS A 231 0.29 6.34 35.38
CA LYS A 231 -0.33 5.85 36.62
C LYS A 231 -1.84 5.91 36.46
N ALA A 232 -2.48 4.75 36.46
CA ALA A 232 -3.89 4.61 36.15
C ALA A 232 -4.71 4.13 37.35
N TYR A 233 -6.01 4.41 37.28
CA TYR A 233 -7.02 4.00 38.26
C TYR A 233 -7.92 2.97 37.60
N PHE A 234 -7.92 1.76 38.13
CA PHE A 234 -8.69 0.63 37.63
C PHE A 234 -9.85 0.33 38.56
N GLU A 235 -10.95 -0.16 38.01
CA GLU A 235 -12.07 -0.66 38.82
C GLU A 235 -11.68 -1.87 39.71
N PRO A 236 -12.42 -2.14 40.81
CA PRO A 236 -12.08 -3.17 41.80
C PRO A 236 -11.83 -4.57 41.23
N ALA A 237 -12.61 -4.97 40.21
CA ALA A 237 -12.52 -6.30 39.61
C ALA A 237 -11.15 -6.57 38.96
N MET A 238 -10.34 -5.53 38.71
CA MET A 238 -8.98 -5.69 38.20
C MET A 238 -7.98 -6.21 39.24
N ALA A 239 -8.35 -6.28 40.53
CA ALA A 239 -7.51 -6.87 41.57
C ALA A 239 -7.29 -8.38 41.36
N GLU A 240 -8.25 -9.05 40.74
CA GLU A 240 -8.22 -10.50 40.46
C GLU A 240 -7.70 -10.82 39.04
N ALA A 241 -7.32 -9.79 38.28
CA ALA A 241 -6.91 -9.95 36.89
C ALA A 241 -5.61 -10.77 36.78
N LYS A 242 -5.60 -11.75 35.88
CA LYS A 242 -4.45 -12.65 35.73
C LYS A 242 -3.47 -12.13 34.68
N PRO A 243 -2.16 -12.38 34.81
CA PRO A 243 -1.20 -12.09 33.75
C PRO A 243 -1.64 -12.68 32.42
N MET A 244 -1.48 -11.92 31.33
CA MET A 244 -1.91 -12.24 29.98
C MET A 244 -3.43 -12.26 29.72
N GLU A 245 -4.26 -11.89 30.70
CA GLU A 245 -5.68 -11.68 30.48
C GLU A 245 -5.95 -10.38 29.73
N THR A 246 -6.93 -10.37 28.83
CA THR A 246 -7.23 -9.24 27.95
C THR A 246 -8.55 -8.57 28.31
N PHE A 247 -8.54 -7.24 28.31
CA PHE A 247 -9.70 -6.43 28.66
C PHE A 247 -9.90 -5.31 27.64
N GLN A 248 -11.15 -4.92 27.44
CA GLN A 248 -11.48 -3.67 26.79
C GLN A 248 -11.71 -2.61 27.88
N PHE A 249 -10.82 -1.63 27.95
CA PHE A 249 -11.07 -0.45 28.77
C PHE A 249 -12.02 0.48 28.04
N GLU A 250 -13.18 0.69 28.66
CA GLU A 250 -14.31 1.44 28.10
C GLU A 250 -13.87 2.79 27.53
N ARG A 251 -14.11 3.03 26.24
CA ARG A 251 -13.71 4.25 25.49
C ARG A 251 -12.19 4.48 25.31
N VAL A 252 -11.32 3.67 25.92
CA VAL A 252 -9.87 3.84 25.84
C VAL A 252 -9.28 2.94 24.75
N GLY A 253 -9.42 1.62 24.89
CA GLY A 253 -8.69 0.67 24.07
C GLY A 253 -8.76 -0.75 24.55
N TYR A 254 -8.03 -1.62 23.88
CA TYR A 254 -7.82 -2.99 24.28
C TYR A 254 -6.47 -3.13 24.96
N PHE A 255 -6.47 -3.78 26.11
CA PHE A 255 -5.31 -3.94 26.98
C PHE A 255 -5.10 -5.40 27.35
N VAL A 256 -3.87 -5.73 27.71
CA VAL A 256 -3.51 -7.01 28.30
C VAL A 256 -2.78 -6.77 29.62
N VAL A 257 -3.06 -7.59 30.63
CA VAL A 257 -2.25 -7.58 31.86
C VAL A 257 -0.84 -8.06 31.51
N ASP A 258 0.17 -7.26 31.82
CA ASP A 258 1.56 -7.59 31.52
C ASP A 258 1.97 -8.90 32.19
N LYS A 259 2.88 -9.62 31.55
CA LYS A 259 3.40 -10.88 32.07
C LYS A 259 4.07 -10.70 33.45
N ASP A 260 4.72 -9.56 33.65
CA ASP A 260 5.50 -9.28 34.86
C ASP A 260 4.64 -8.62 35.96
N SER A 261 3.33 -8.46 35.71
CA SER A 261 2.36 -7.93 36.67
C SER A 261 2.23 -8.84 37.89
N THR A 262 2.17 -8.26 39.08
CA THR A 262 2.05 -9.01 40.36
C THR A 262 0.83 -8.55 41.16
N PRO A 263 0.31 -9.37 42.09
CA PRO A 263 -0.75 -8.93 43.00
C PRO A 263 -0.30 -7.71 43.82
N GLY A 264 -0.87 -6.54 43.54
CA GLY A 264 -0.52 -5.26 44.18
C GLY A 264 0.29 -4.29 43.30
N ASP A 265 0.88 -4.77 42.20
CA ASP A 265 1.52 -3.94 41.17
C ASP A 265 0.99 -4.34 39.79
N LEU A 266 -0.22 -3.87 39.50
CA LEU A 266 -0.94 -4.17 38.27
C LEU A 266 -0.36 -3.36 37.12
N ALA A 267 0.20 -4.02 36.12
CA ALA A 267 0.66 -3.39 34.89
C ALA A 267 -0.18 -3.86 33.70
N CYS A 268 -0.70 -2.93 32.90
CA CYS A 268 -1.47 -3.24 31.69
C CYS A 268 -0.81 -2.63 30.45
N ASN A 269 -0.66 -3.42 29.40
CA ASN A 269 -0.11 -2.99 28.11
C ASN A 269 -1.24 -2.65 27.13
N LEU A 270 -1.14 -1.51 26.45
CA LEU A 270 -2.03 -1.19 25.33
C LEU A 270 -1.75 -2.12 24.14
N THR A 271 -2.72 -2.96 23.80
CA THR A 271 -2.67 -3.82 22.62
C THR A 271 -2.95 -2.99 21.37
N VAL A 272 -4.12 -2.36 21.32
CA VAL A 272 -4.59 -1.53 20.20
C VAL A 272 -5.66 -0.56 20.70
N THR A 273 -5.68 0.65 20.16
CA THR A 273 -6.71 1.66 20.47
C THR A 273 -8.06 1.29 19.86
N LEU A 274 -9.15 1.81 20.43
CA LEU A 274 -10.47 1.67 19.80
C LEU A 274 -10.49 2.38 18.44
N LYS A 275 -11.36 1.91 17.55
CA LYS A 275 -11.65 2.62 16.31
C LYS A 275 -12.29 3.95 16.67
N GLU A 276 -11.80 5.06 16.10
CA GLU A 276 -12.47 6.35 16.23
C GLU A 276 -13.90 6.20 15.68
N SER A 277 -14.89 6.14 16.58
CA SER A 277 -16.29 5.98 16.22
C SER A 277 -16.78 7.30 15.61
N GLY A 278 -16.81 7.38 14.27
CA GLY A 278 -17.84 8.05 13.49
C GLY A 278 -18.30 9.47 13.87
N LEU A 279 -17.54 10.23 14.67
CA LEU A 279 -17.56 11.68 14.56
C LEU A 279 -17.10 11.93 13.13
N LYS A 280 -17.99 12.48 12.28
CA LYS A 280 -17.51 13.40 11.24
C LYS A 280 -16.43 14.20 11.92
N LYS A 281 -15.19 14.09 11.44
CA LYS A 281 -14.05 14.83 11.96
C LYS A 281 -14.48 16.29 12.08
N THR A 282 -14.95 16.72 13.25
CA THR A 282 -15.07 18.13 13.59
C THR A 282 -13.64 18.55 13.87
N GLU A 283 -12.95 18.78 12.76
CA GLU A 283 -12.02 19.87 12.54
C GLU A 283 -11.04 20.24 13.67
N GLY A 284 -10.53 19.25 14.42
CA GLY A 284 -9.25 19.39 15.14
C GLY A 284 -8.02 19.24 14.23
N LYS A 285 -8.23 18.82 12.96
CA LYS A 285 -7.20 18.72 11.91
C LYS A 285 -7.28 19.85 10.87
N HIS A 286 -7.97 20.97 11.14
CA HIS A 286 -8.06 22.08 10.19
C HIS A 286 -7.08 23.23 10.39
N ALA A 287 -6.23 23.30 11.41
CA ALA A 287 -5.18 24.34 11.43
C ALA A 287 -4.06 24.04 10.40
N GLY A 288 -3.61 22.80 10.32
CA GLY A 288 -2.61 22.35 9.34
C GLY A 288 -3.20 22.08 7.96
N ARG A 289 -4.43 21.57 7.89
CA ARG A 289 -5.12 21.28 6.63
C ARG A 289 -5.72 22.54 5.99
N SER A 290 -6.24 23.51 6.76
CA SER A 290 -6.62 24.82 6.22
C SER A 290 -5.40 25.58 5.71
N ARG A 291 -4.25 25.55 6.41
CA ARG A 291 -3.03 26.16 5.88
C ARG A 291 -2.54 25.44 4.61
N LYS A 292 -2.61 24.10 4.57
CA LYS A 292 -2.21 23.29 3.40
C LYS A 292 -3.19 23.41 2.23
N GLU A 293 -4.49 23.50 2.47
CA GLU A 293 -5.54 23.70 1.47
C GLU A 293 -5.59 25.16 1.01
N ALA A 294 -5.34 26.14 1.89
CA ALA A 294 -5.14 27.53 1.50
C ALA A 294 -3.82 27.73 0.74
N GLN A 295 -2.75 27.04 1.12
CA GLN A 295 -1.51 27.00 0.34
C GLN A 295 -1.72 26.28 -0.99
N ALA A 296 -2.47 25.18 -1.03
CA ALA A 296 -2.79 24.46 -2.25
C ALA A 296 -3.74 25.27 -3.15
N ALA A 297 -4.70 26.00 -2.59
CA ALA A 297 -5.58 26.91 -3.32
C ALA A 297 -4.79 28.12 -3.84
N GLN A 298 -3.89 28.71 -3.05
CA GLN A 298 -2.98 29.77 -3.51
C GLN A 298 -1.99 29.25 -4.56
N LEU A 299 -1.52 28.02 -4.45
CA LEU A 299 -0.66 27.37 -5.45
C LEU A 299 -1.47 27.09 -6.72
N ALA A 300 -2.68 26.58 -6.61
CA ALA A 300 -3.60 26.33 -7.72
C ALA A 300 -4.02 27.63 -8.42
N GLU A 301 -4.24 28.71 -7.69
CA GLU A 301 -4.52 30.04 -8.24
C GLU A 301 -3.28 30.63 -8.93
N LYS A 302 -2.09 30.47 -8.33
CA LYS A 302 -0.81 30.82 -8.98
C LYS A 302 -0.56 29.98 -10.23
N GLU A 303 -0.91 28.70 -10.22
CA GLU A 303 -0.80 27.82 -11.38
C GLU A 303 -1.83 28.13 -12.45
N ALA A 304 -3.07 28.47 -12.08
CA ALA A 304 -4.11 28.92 -12.99
C ALA A 304 -3.69 30.24 -13.67
N LYS A 305 -3.15 31.19 -12.89
CA LYS A 305 -2.55 32.42 -13.43
C LYS A 305 -1.43 32.12 -14.42
N LYS A 306 -0.55 31.14 -14.18
CA LYS A 306 0.48 30.71 -15.14
C LYS A 306 -0.07 30.05 -16.42
N LYS A 307 -1.34 29.60 -16.46
CA LYS A 307 -1.99 29.04 -17.66
C LYS A 307 -2.54 30.11 -18.60
N ILE A 308 -2.78 31.32 -18.09
CA ILE A 308 -3.37 32.42 -18.88
C ILE A 308 -2.37 32.89 -19.93
N ARG A 309 -2.79 32.87 -21.20
CA ARG A 309 -1.99 33.37 -22.32
C ARG A 309 -1.69 34.85 -22.13
N PRO A 310 -0.48 35.33 -22.45
CA PRO A 310 -0.12 36.74 -22.25
C PRO A 310 -1.08 37.71 -22.95
N GLN A 311 -1.58 37.33 -24.14
CA GLN A 311 -2.54 38.14 -24.91
C GLN A 311 -3.94 38.20 -24.27
N ASP A 312 -4.29 37.22 -23.43
CA ASP A 312 -5.62 37.11 -22.83
C ASP A 312 -5.65 37.65 -21.38
N MET A 313 -4.48 38.01 -20.82
CA MET A 313 -4.31 38.47 -19.43
C MET A 313 -5.19 39.67 -19.04
N PHE A 314 -5.43 40.61 -19.97
CA PHE A 314 -6.18 41.83 -19.71
C PHE A 314 -7.55 41.86 -20.41
N LYS A 315 -7.87 40.88 -21.26
CA LYS A 315 -9.09 40.91 -22.09
C LYS A 315 -10.36 40.78 -21.26
N ASP A 316 -10.31 40.04 -20.15
CA ASP A 316 -11.46 39.86 -19.25
C ASP A 316 -11.71 41.07 -18.33
N GLN A 317 -10.85 42.10 -18.37
CA GLN A 317 -10.96 43.31 -17.54
C GLN A 317 -11.71 44.43 -18.28
N THR A 318 -12.87 44.10 -18.85
CA THR A 318 -13.71 45.02 -19.63
C THR A 318 -14.21 46.21 -18.83
N ASP A 319 -14.30 46.07 -17.51
CA ASP A 319 -14.73 47.14 -16.59
C ASP A 319 -13.67 48.24 -16.42
N LYS A 320 -12.43 47.96 -16.84
CA LYS A 320 -11.27 48.84 -16.62
C LYS A 320 -10.65 49.37 -17.91
N TYR A 321 -10.79 48.64 -19.00
CA TYR A 321 -10.09 48.93 -20.26
C TYR A 321 -10.99 48.67 -21.47
N SER A 322 -10.93 49.57 -22.45
CA SER A 322 -11.78 49.50 -23.65
C SER A 322 -11.05 49.03 -24.91
N HIS A 323 -9.77 49.38 -25.08
CA HIS A 323 -8.98 49.07 -26.29
C HIS A 323 -7.65 48.42 -25.93
N PHE A 324 -7.19 47.48 -26.76
CA PHE A 324 -5.98 46.68 -26.56
C PHE A 324 -5.07 46.72 -27.79
N ASP A 325 -3.76 46.59 -27.60
CA ASP A 325 -2.79 46.45 -28.69
C ASP A 325 -2.71 45.01 -29.23
N GLU A 326 -1.88 44.79 -30.26
CA GLU A 326 -1.65 43.47 -30.89
C GLU A 326 -1.15 42.40 -29.91
N ASN A 327 -0.54 42.81 -28.79
CA ASN A 327 -0.03 41.95 -27.74
C ASN A 327 -1.04 41.72 -26.60
N GLY A 328 -2.21 42.35 -26.66
CA GLY A 328 -3.28 42.26 -25.66
C GLY A 328 -3.09 43.21 -24.46
N ILE A 329 -2.26 44.24 -24.56
CA ILE A 329 -2.02 45.23 -23.50
C ILE A 329 -3.04 46.38 -23.63
N PRO A 330 -3.69 46.81 -22.54
CA PRO A 330 -4.61 47.94 -22.58
C PRO A 330 -3.96 49.26 -23.04
N THR A 331 -4.64 49.97 -23.94
CA THR A 331 -4.21 51.28 -24.47
C THR A 331 -5.11 52.43 -24.02
N HIS A 332 -6.39 52.14 -23.74
CA HIS A 332 -7.38 53.11 -23.29
C HIS A 332 -8.08 52.62 -22.03
N ASP A 333 -8.53 53.55 -21.19
CA ASP A 333 -9.29 53.25 -19.99
C ASP A 333 -10.76 52.88 -20.30
N ALA A 334 -11.55 52.65 -19.25
CA ALA A 334 -12.97 52.30 -19.35
C ALA A 334 -13.83 53.42 -19.99
N ALA A 335 -13.40 54.68 -19.90
CA ALA A 335 -14.08 55.81 -20.53
C ALA A 335 -13.68 56.02 -21.99
N GLY A 336 -12.69 55.25 -22.49
CA GLY A 336 -12.17 55.38 -23.85
C GLY A 336 -11.08 56.43 -23.99
N GLU A 337 -10.55 56.97 -22.89
CA GLU A 337 -9.43 57.91 -22.93
C GLU A 337 -8.09 57.18 -22.98
N LYS A 338 -7.10 57.78 -23.66
CA LYS A 338 -5.76 57.19 -23.80
C LYS A 338 -5.06 57.13 -22.45
N LEU A 339 -4.55 55.95 -22.10
CA LEU A 339 -3.78 55.76 -20.88
C LEU A 339 -2.49 56.61 -20.91
N THR A 340 -2.13 57.14 -19.75
CA THR A 340 -0.87 57.88 -19.59
C THR A 340 0.34 56.98 -19.86
N LYS A 341 1.44 57.55 -20.39
CA LYS A 341 2.68 56.79 -20.70
C LYS A 341 3.22 56.01 -19.50
N SER A 342 3.05 56.55 -18.29
CA SER A 342 3.45 55.89 -17.04
C SER A 342 2.55 54.70 -16.68
N ALA A 343 1.23 54.79 -16.91
CA ALA A 343 0.29 53.70 -16.72
C ALA A 343 0.52 52.56 -17.73
N PHE A 344 0.70 52.90 -19.01
CA PHE A 344 1.02 51.91 -20.05
C PHE A 344 2.33 51.15 -19.75
N LYS A 345 3.38 51.86 -19.31
CA LYS A 345 4.67 51.24 -18.95
C LYS A 345 4.55 50.26 -17.77
N LYS A 346 3.64 50.52 -16.82
CA LYS A 346 3.35 49.59 -15.71
C LYS A 346 2.64 48.33 -16.22
N LEU A 347 1.60 48.49 -17.05
CA LEU A 347 0.86 47.38 -17.64
C LEU A 347 1.75 46.50 -18.54
N HIS A 348 2.63 47.11 -19.33
CA HIS A 348 3.60 46.38 -20.15
C HIS A 348 4.58 45.56 -19.30
N LYS A 349 5.02 46.09 -18.16
CA LYS A 349 5.91 45.36 -17.22
C LYS A 349 5.20 44.16 -16.58
N GLU A 350 3.91 44.29 -16.30
CA GLU A 350 3.07 43.19 -15.79
C GLU A 350 2.84 42.11 -16.86
N TRP A 351 2.54 42.53 -18.09
CA TRP A 351 2.44 41.66 -19.25
C TRP A 351 3.72 40.85 -19.50
N GLU A 352 4.89 41.50 -19.45
CA GLU A 352 6.17 40.84 -19.69
C GLU A 352 6.52 39.82 -18.60
N LYS A 353 6.13 40.11 -17.34
CA LYS A 353 6.26 39.18 -16.22
C LYS A 353 5.38 37.94 -16.44
N GLN A 354 4.15 38.12 -16.90
CA GLN A 354 3.23 37.03 -17.24
C GLN A 354 3.75 36.21 -18.43
N ARG A 355 4.23 36.87 -19.48
CA ARG A 355 4.87 36.23 -20.65
C ARG A 355 5.99 35.29 -20.24
N ARG A 356 6.91 35.76 -19.38
CA ARG A 356 8.03 34.94 -18.89
C ARG A 356 7.56 33.75 -18.06
N LEU A 357 6.49 33.90 -17.28
CA LEU A 357 5.93 32.81 -16.47
C LEU A 357 5.24 31.75 -17.33
N TYR A 358 4.48 32.17 -18.35
CA TYR A 358 3.80 31.30 -19.30
C TYR A 358 4.79 30.42 -20.08
N TYR A 359 5.82 31.02 -20.69
CA TYR A 359 6.81 30.25 -21.46
C TYR A 359 7.75 29.41 -20.59
N ARG A 360 8.12 29.87 -19.38
CA ARG A 360 8.92 29.06 -18.45
C ARG A 360 8.19 27.81 -17.98
N ARG A 361 6.87 27.89 -17.78
CA ARG A 361 6.03 26.72 -17.47
C ARG A 361 6.05 25.72 -18.61
N ALA A 362 5.88 26.20 -19.85
CA ALA A 362 5.95 25.34 -21.04
C ALA A 362 7.30 24.63 -21.16
N GLU A 363 8.39 25.37 -20.95
CA GLU A 363 9.75 24.84 -20.98
C GLU A 363 9.99 23.77 -19.89
N ALA A 364 9.44 23.97 -18.69
CA ALA A 364 9.53 22.98 -17.61
C ALA A 364 8.80 21.66 -17.94
N ILE A 365 7.75 21.71 -18.76
CA ILE A 365 7.03 20.52 -19.23
C ILE A 365 7.80 19.82 -20.37
N LEU A 366 8.41 20.60 -21.27
CA LEU A 366 9.13 20.08 -22.44
C LEU A 366 10.55 19.58 -22.12
N ALA A 367 11.26 20.18 -21.16
CA ALA A 367 12.66 19.84 -20.87
C ALA A 367 12.89 18.39 -20.38
N PRO A 368 12.03 17.79 -19.54
CA PRO A 368 12.15 16.37 -19.17
C PRO A 368 11.85 15.43 -20.35
N LEU A 369 10.97 15.83 -21.27
CA LEU A 369 10.67 15.05 -22.47
C LEU A 369 11.89 15.01 -23.40
N ARG A 370 12.62 16.13 -23.54
CA ARG A 370 13.89 16.20 -24.27
C ARG A 370 15.00 15.34 -23.66
N ARG A 371 15.05 15.22 -22.33
CA ARG A 371 16.06 14.41 -21.63
C ARG A 371 15.74 12.92 -21.60
N GLY A 372 14.44 12.56 -21.55
CA GLY A 372 13.99 11.19 -21.40
C GLY A 372 13.86 10.39 -22.71
N LEU A 373 13.96 11.06 -23.86
CA LEU A 373 14.01 10.51 -25.21
C LEU A 373 15.46 10.63 -25.68
N ASP A 374 16.17 9.51 -25.81
CA ASP A 374 17.63 9.41 -26.06
C ASP A 374 18.13 10.28 -27.23
N GLY A 375 18.42 11.58 -27.01
CA GLY A 375 19.24 12.47 -27.85
C GLY A 375 18.89 12.67 -29.34
N SER A 376 18.04 11.85 -29.95
CA SER A 376 17.79 11.80 -31.39
C SER A 376 16.65 12.72 -31.83
N CYS A 377 15.96 13.36 -30.87
CA CYS A 377 14.87 14.32 -31.09
C CYS A 377 15.25 15.71 -30.56
N ALA A 378 16.47 16.15 -30.86
CA ALA A 378 16.98 17.47 -30.45
C ALA A 378 16.26 18.66 -31.14
N THR A 379 15.33 18.40 -32.06
CA THR A 379 14.69 19.44 -32.90
C THR A 379 13.28 19.80 -32.42
N LEU A 380 13.09 19.92 -31.11
CA LEU A 380 11.89 20.53 -30.54
C LEU A 380 12.08 22.05 -30.46
N LEU A 381 12.09 22.75 -31.61
CA LEU A 381 12.32 24.19 -31.68
C LEU A 381 11.10 24.99 -31.16
N LEU A 382 11.37 26.03 -30.36
CA LEU A 382 10.40 27.10 -30.07
C LEU A 382 10.06 27.84 -31.39
N PRO A 383 8.89 28.50 -31.51
CA PRO A 383 8.64 29.39 -32.64
C PRO A 383 9.69 30.51 -32.66
N PRO A 384 10.11 30.99 -33.85
CA PRO A 384 11.20 31.95 -33.96
C PRO A 384 10.80 33.27 -33.31
N THR A 385 11.67 33.79 -32.45
CA THR A 385 11.65 35.21 -32.12
C THR A 385 12.02 36.00 -33.37
N THR A 386 11.23 37.03 -33.66
CA THR A 386 11.38 38.07 -34.71
C THR A 386 10.90 37.71 -36.13
N GLY A 387 9.75 38.30 -36.48
CA GLY A 387 9.37 38.81 -37.81
C GLY A 387 9.82 38.04 -39.06
N GLN A 388 9.10 36.99 -39.42
CA GLN A 388 8.97 36.55 -40.82
C GLN A 388 7.60 35.88 -40.99
N GLN A 389 6.74 36.48 -41.82
CA GLN A 389 5.52 35.82 -42.29
C GLN A 389 5.93 34.64 -43.19
N MET A 390 5.49 33.43 -42.86
CA MET A 390 5.52 32.31 -43.78
C MET A 390 4.09 32.02 -44.25
N GLU A 391 3.89 32.14 -45.56
CA GLU A 391 2.66 31.74 -46.26
C GLU A 391 2.35 30.26 -46.01
N VAL A 392 1.14 30.00 -45.55
CA VAL A 392 0.60 28.65 -45.42
C VAL A 392 0.23 28.15 -46.82
N THR A 393 1.14 27.42 -47.46
CA THR A 393 0.79 26.64 -48.65
C THR A 393 -0.02 25.41 -48.25
N LYS A 394 -1.25 25.36 -48.75
CA LYS A 394 -2.19 24.26 -48.62
C LYS A 394 -1.62 23.00 -49.26
N GLY A 395 -1.66 21.90 -48.51
CA GLY A 395 -1.70 20.55 -49.04
C GLY A 395 -0.55 19.69 -48.53
N VAL A 396 -0.88 18.67 -47.73
CA VAL A 396 -0.49 17.27 -47.91
C VAL A 396 -1.10 16.45 -46.76
N VAL A 397 -2.02 15.56 -47.15
CA VAL A 397 -2.51 14.33 -46.51
C VAL A 397 -2.56 14.28 -44.98
N ARG A 398 -3.74 14.59 -44.45
CA ARG A 398 -4.20 14.16 -43.12
C ARG A 398 -4.28 12.63 -43.05
N LYS A 399 -3.25 11.96 -42.52
CA LYS A 399 -3.47 10.71 -41.76
C LYS A 399 -3.52 11.09 -40.28
N LYS A 400 -4.73 11.33 -39.79
CA LYS A 400 -5.00 11.47 -38.35
C LYS A 400 -4.63 10.16 -37.65
N TYR A 401 -3.39 10.04 -37.17
CA TYR A 401 -3.13 9.22 -36.00
C TYR A 401 -3.73 9.97 -34.81
N THR A 402 -4.98 9.64 -34.46
CA THR A 402 -5.62 10.23 -33.29
C THR A 402 -4.92 9.70 -32.05
N SER A 403 -4.08 10.54 -31.42
CA SER A 403 -3.45 10.34 -30.12
C SER A 403 -4.44 9.92 -29.02
N ARG A 404 -5.74 10.19 -29.23
CA ARG A 404 -6.86 9.70 -28.42
C ARG A 404 -6.94 8.17 -28.30
N ARG A 405 -6.62 7.41 -29.36
CA ARG A 405 -6.79 5.95 -29.36
C ARG A 405 -5.81 5.21 -28.44
N MET A 406 -4.67 5.81 -28.08
CA MET A 406 -3.74 5.24 -27.09
C MET A 406 -4.12 5.57 -25.64
N LEU A 407 -4.85 6.67 -25.43
CA LEU A 407 -5.30 7.12 -24.11
C LEU A 407 -6.56 6.36 -23.66
N ASP A 408 -7.36 5.85 -24.59
CA ASP A 408 -8.66 5.21 -24.31
C ASP A 408 -8.61 3.72 -23.89
N ASN A 409 -7.42 3.11 -23.82
CA ASN A 409 -7.28 1.74 -23.28
C ASN A 409 -6.98 1.78 -21.77
N ASP A 410 -8.04 1.75 -20.97
CA ASP A 410 -8.10 1.66 -19.50
C ASP A 410 -7.83 0.25 -18.95
N GLU A 411 -6.85 -0.45 -19.52
CA GLU A 411 -6.24 -1.59 -18.83
C GLU A 411 -4.84 -1.18 -18.38
N ALA A 412 -4.54 -1.46 -17.11
CA ALA A 412 -3.23 -1.30 -16.50
C ALA A 412 -2.18 -2.07 -17.31
N SER A 413 -1.60 -1.40 -18.31
CA SER A 413 -0.66 -2.04 -19.21
C SER A 413 0.62 -2.35 -18.45
N VAL A 414 0.96 -3.63 -18.38
CA VAL A 414 2.17 -4.18 -17.76
C VAL A 414 3.46 -3.72 -18.48
N ASP A 415 3.37 -3.01 -19.62
CA ASP A 415 4.55 -2.50 -20.34
C ASP A 415 5.02 -1.11 -19.83
N PRO A 416 6.16 -1.04 -19.13
CA PRO A 416 6.69 0.22 -18.60
C PRO A 416 7.05 1.23 -19.70
N VAL A 417 7.38 0.76 -20.91
CA VAL A 417 7.71 1.63 -22.06
C VAL A 417 6.44 2.32 -22.57
N LEU A 418 5.32 1.59 -22.62
CA LEU A 418 4.01 2.14 -23.00
C LEU A 418 3.51 3.12 -21.93
N ALA A 419 3.68 2.79 -20.65
CA ALA A 419 3.33 3.71 -19.55
C ALA A 419 4.17 5.00 -19.58
N LYS A 420 5.44 4.95 -19.99
CA LYS A 420 6.29 6.14 -20.18
C LYS A 420 5.81 6.97 -21.38
N ALA A 421 5.47 6.34 -22.51
CA ALA A 421 4.93 7.01 -23.69
C ALA A 421 3.57 7.68 -23.42
N LYS A 422 2.63 6.99 -22.75
CA LYS A 422 1.32 7.53 -22.36
C LYS A 422 1.46 8.77 -21.46
N ARG A 423 2.37 8.74 -20.46
CA ARG A 423 2.65 9.88 -19.59
C ARG A 423 3.24 11.07 -20.35
N ALA A 424 4.12 10.81 -21.32
CA ALA A 424 4.68 11.86 -22.18
C ALA A 424 3.62 12.53 -23.04
N LEU A 425 2.75 11.74 -23.70
CA LEU A 425 1.64 12.25 -24.50
C LEU A 425 0.62 13.01 -23.64
N TRP A 426 0.31 12.53 -22.44
CA TRP A 426 -0.56 13.25 -21.50
C TRP A 426 0.02 14.61 -21.11
N ARG A 427 1.33 14.69 -20.83
CA ARG A 427 2.01 15.97 -20.55
C ARG A 427 1.98 16.92 -21.74
N LEU A 428 2.19 16.43 -22.97
CA LEU A 428 2.08 17.24 -24.19
C LEU A 428 0.65 17.75 -24.41
N SER A 429 -0.36 16.92 -24.16
CA SER A 429 -1.78 17.31 -24.27
C SER A 429 -2.21 18.37 -23.24
N SER A 430 -1.42 18.58 -22.19
CA SER A 430 -1.65 19.62 -21.18
C SER A 430 -1.07 20.99 -21.56
N LEU A 431 -0.34 21.07 -22.67
CA LEU A 431 0.18 22.32 -23.23
C LEU A 431 -0.91 23.01 -24.07
N PRO A 432 -1.00 24.34 -24.01
CA PRO A 432 -1.89 25.10 -24.89
C PRO A 432 -1.51 24.96 -26.38
N ASP A 433 -2.52 25.07 -27.26
CA ASP A 433 -2.40 24.84 -28.71
C ASP A 433 -1.36 25.74 -29.41
N ASP A 434 -1.01 26.90 -28.84
CA ASP A 434 -0.01 27.81 -29.37
C ASP A 434 1.44 27.41 -29.06
N ILE A 435 1.62 26.37 -28.23
CA ILE A 435 2.91 25.79 -27.83
C ILE A 435 3.01 24.32 -28.26
N ALA A 436 1.88 23.62 -28.33
CA ALA A 436 1.82 22.21 -28.71
C ALA A 436 2.11 22.03 -30.21
N ASP A 437 3.38 21.82 -30.57
CA ASP A 437 3.75 21.42 -31.93
C ASP A 437 3.36 19.94 -32.17
N PRO A 438 2.54 19.63 -33.20
CA PRO A 438 2.18 18.25 -33.57
C PRO A 438 3.39 17.34 -33.83
N CYS A 439 4.56 17.90 -34.15
CA CYS A 439 5.80 17.15 -34.34
C CYS A 439 6.23 16.41 -33.04
N ASN A 440 5.87 16.95 -31.87
CA ASN A 440 6.29 16.44 -30.57
C ASN A 440 5.61 15.11 -30.22
N GLU A 441 4.34 14.94 -30.63
CA GLU A 441 3.62 13.68 -30.45
C GLU A 441 4.17 12.58 -31.37
N GLY A 442 4.48 12.93 -32.62
CA GLY A 442 5.06 11.99 -33.60
C GLY A 442 6.45 11.49 -33.21
N GLU A 443 7.24 12.30 -32.50
CA GLU A 443 8.55 11.90 -31.96
C GLU A 443 8.43 10.90 -30.81
N VAL A 444 7.48 11.11 -29.89
CA VAL A 444 7.22 10.17 -28.78
C VAL A 444 6.77 8.81 -29.32
N LEU A 445 5.94 8.79 -30.37
CA LEU A 445 5.49 7.56 -31.01
C LEU A 445 6.64 6.83 -31.72
N ARG A 446 7.48 7.54 -32.50
CA ARG A 446 8.67 6.95 -33.15
C ARG A 446 9.64 6.35 -32.13
N TRP A 447 9.86 7.04 -31.02
CA TRP A 447 10.68 6.51 -29.92
C TRP A 447 10.09 5.22 -29.32
N TYR A 448 8.78 5.20 -29.07
CA TYR A 448 8.08 4.02 -28.53
C TYR A 448 8.21 2.82 -29.47
N GLU A 449 7.96 3.01 -30.76
CA GLU A 449 8.11 1.99 -31.80
C GLU A 449 9.55 1.46 -31.87
N GLY A 450 10.55 2.35 -31.82
CA GLY A 450 11.96 1.97 -31.78
C GLY A 450 12.32 1.12 -30.55
N LYS A 451 11.80 1.45 -29.36
CA LYS A 451 12.02 0.65 -28.15
C LYS A 451 11.32 -0.70 -28.20
N GLN A 452 10.13 -0.80 -28.79
CA GLN A 452 9.45 -2.08 -29.01
C GLN A 452 10.20 -2.97 -29.99
N ALA A 453 10.72 -2.41 -31.09
CA ALA A 453 11.56 -3.13 -32.04
C ALA A 453 12.84 -3.67 -31.39
N ALA A 454 13.52 -2.88 -30.55
CA ALA A 454 14.71 -3.32 -29.81
C ALA A 454 14.38 -4.43 -28.79
N LYS A 455 13.23 -4.35 -28.11
CA LYS A 455 12.75 -5.37 -27.17
C LYS A 455 12.43 -6.70 -27.90
N ALA A 456 11.84 -6.62 -29.09
CA ALA A 456 11.60 -7.78 -29.95
C ALA A 456 12.91 -8.42 -30.42
N SER A 457 13.89 -7.60 -30.85
CA SER A 457 15.21 -8.07 -31.28
C SER A 457 15.97 -8.80 -30.15
N ARG A 458 16.01 -8.24 -28.93
CA ARG A 458 16.64 -8.90 -27.76
C ARG A 458 15.94 -10.20 -27.35
N ARG A 459 14.61 -10.29 -27.54
CA ARG A 459 13.86 -11.53 -27.29
C ARG A 459 14.23 -12.61 -28.32
N ALA A 460 14.38 -12.23 -29.58
CA ALA A 460 14.84 -13.14 -30.64
C ALA A 460 16.27 -13.64 -30.38
N GLU A 461 17.18 -12.76 -29.96
CA GLU A 461 18.56 -13.13 -29.61
C GLU A 461 18.63 -14.10 -28.42
N ARG A 462 17.87 -13.84 -27.33
CA ARG A 462 17.78 -14.77 -26.20
C ARG A 462 17.16 -16.12 -26.58
N GLN A 463 16.23 -16.13 -27.53
CA GLN A 463 15.63 -17.36 -28.03
C GLN A 463 16.66 -18.18 -28.83
N GLN A 464 17.43 -17.51 -29.72
CA GLN A 464 18.54 -18.15 -30.42
C GLN A 464 19.62 -18.68 -29.45
N GLU A 465 19.92 -17.95 -28.38
CA GLU A 465 20.90 -18.41 -27.37
C GLU A 465 20.41 -19.63 -26.58
N LYS A 466 19.12 -19.67 -26.22
CA LYS A 466 18.49 -20.84 -25.59
C LYS A 466 18.51 -22.05 -26.51
N GLU A 467 18.19 -21.86 -27.78
CA GLU A 467 18.27 -22.90 -28.80
C GLU A 467 19.71 -23.39 -28.97
N ALA A 468 20.70 -22.49 -29.02
CA ALA A 468 22.12 -22.84 -29.08
C ALA A 468 22.60 -23.59 -27.82
N ALA A 469 22.11 -23.22 -26.63
CA ALA A 469 22.42 -23.92 -25.38
C ALA A 469 21.81 -25.33 -25.34
N ALA A 470 20.58 -25.49 -25.83
CA ALA A 470 19.95 -26.80 -26.01
C ALA A 470 20.76 -27.67 -26.99
N ARG A 471 21.22 -27.10 -28.12
CA ARG A 471 22.11 -27.77 -29.09
C ARG A 471 23.38 -28.30 -28.41
N ARG A 472 24.12 -27.46 -27.68
CA ARG A 472 25.35 -27.88 -26.97
C ARG A 472 25.10 -29.03 -25.99
N LYS A 473 23.96 -29.01 -25.29
CA LYS A 473 23.57 -30.08 -24.35
C LYS A 473 23.32 -31.41 -25.06
N ILE A 474 22.65 -31.38 -26.22
CA ILE A 474 22.39 -32.57 -27.06
C ILE A 474 23.72 -33.16 -27.55
N ILE A 475 24.61 -32.33 -28.08
CA ILE A 475 25.94 -32.76 -28.58
C ILE A 475 26.74 -33.45 -27.46
N ARG A 476 26.78 -32.86 -26.27
CA ARG A 476 27.48 -33.44 -25.11
C ARG A 476 26.90 -34.80 -24.71
N LEU A 477 25.58 -34.94 -24.71
CA LEU A 477 24.92 -36.21 -24.37
C LEU A 477 25.17 -37.29 -25.44
N GLY A 478 25.16 -36.92 -26.73
CA GLY A 478 25.50 -37.81 -27.84
C GLY A 478 26.94 -38.32 -27.75
N ARG A 479 27.91 -37.43 -27.51
CA ARG A 479 29.34 -37.82 -27.32
C ARG A 479 29.53 -38.75 -26.12
N LEU A 480 28.80 -38.52 -25.02
CA LEU A 480 28.86 -39.39 -23.84
C LEU A 480 28.31 -40.80 -24.14
N ALA A 481 27.19 -40.88 -24.84
CA ALA A 481 26.58 -42.14 -25.25
C ALA A 481 27.49 -42.95 -26.18
N LEU A 482 28.11 -42.29 -27.16
CA LEU A 482 29.13 -42.86 -28.05
C LEU A 482 30.28 -43.50 -27.26
N ARG A 483 30.87 -42.75 -26.33
CA ARG A 483 31.98 -43.22 -25.51
C ARG A 483 31.58 -44.41 -24.63
N GLN A 484 30.35 -44.45 -24.13
CA GLN A 484 29.84 -45.57 -23.33
C GLN A 484 29.60 -46.84 -24.16
N LEU A 485 29.23 -46.70 -25.44
CA LEU A 485 29.13 -47.82 -26.39
C LEU A 485 30.51 -48.38 -26.74
N GLU A 486 31.50 -47.52 -27.02
CA GLU A 486 32.88 -47.92 -27.33
C GLU A 486 33.55 -48.67 -26.17
N LEU A 487 33.25 -48.26 -24.93
CA LEU A 487 33.73 -48.91 -23.71
C LEU A 487 32.98 -50.22 -23.38
N GLY A 488 31.99 -50.63 -24.18
CA GLY A 488 31.17 -51.82 -23.94
C GLY A 488 30.25 -51.72 -22.70
N SER A 489 30.16 -50.52 -22.11
CA SER A 489 29.48 -50.28 -20.84
C SER A 489 27.99 -49.96 -21.01
N LEU A 490 27.51 -49.83 -22.25
CA LEU A 490 26.10 -49.64 -22.58
C LEU A 490 25.70 -50.65 -23.66
N ARG A 491 24.59 -51.38 -23.45
CA ARG A 491 24.05 -52.25 -24.51
C ARG A 491 23.19 -51.41 -25.48
N PRO A 492 23.21 -51.68 -26.80
CA PRO A 492 22.42 -50.93 -27.79
C PRO A 492 20.93 -50.80 -27.43
N ARG A 493 20.33 -51.84 -26.82
CA ARG A 493 18.92 -51.83 -26.36
C ARG A 493 18.64 -50.84 -25.21
N GLU A 494 19.62 -50.54 -24.36
CA GLU A 494 19.47 -49.59 -23.24
C GLU A 494 19.57 -48.13 -23.71
N LEU A 495 20.23 -47.90 -24.84
CA LEU A 495 20.24 -46.61 -25.54
C LEU A 495 18.86 -46.27 -26.13
N VAL A 496 18.17 -47.28 -26.68
CA VAL A 496 16.83 -47.17 -27.30
C VAL A 496 15.77 -46.68 -26.30
N ALA A 497 15.84 -47.12 -25.03
CA ALA A 497 14.91 -46.65 -23.99
C ALA A 497 15.07 -45.15 -23.66
N LYS A 498 16.24 -44.56 -23.96
CA LYS A 498 16.53 -43.12 -23.75
C LYS A 498 16.36 -42.29 -25.04
N ALA A 499 16.26 -42.93 -26.21
CA ALA A 499 16.20 -42.30 -27.53
C ALA A 499 14.96 -41.41 -27.81
N PRO A 500 13.74 -41.67 -27.29
CA PRO A 500 12.57 -40.82 -27.57
C PRO A 500 12.75 -39.37 -27.12
N LYS A 501 13.51 -39.15 -26.03
CA LYS A 501 13.86 -37.81 -25.53
C LYS A 501 14.90 -37.08 -26.40
N LEU A 502 15.64 -37.81 -27.22
CA LEU A 502 16.62 -37.28 -28.18
C LEU A 502 15.98 -37.05 -29.57
N SER A 503 15.06 -37.93 -29.99
CA SER A 503 14.33 -37.86 -31.26
C SER A 503 13.45 -36.62 -31.39
N SER A 504 12.71 -36.24 -30.33
CA SER A 504 11.84 -35.04 -30.35
C SER A 504 12.62 -33.72 -30.43
N LEU A 505 13.94 -33.76 -30.25
CA LEU A 505 14.83 -32.59 -30.28
C LEU A 505 15.59 -32.46 -31.61
N LEU A 506 15.43 -33.43 -32.52
CA LEU A 506 16.15 -33.51 -33.81
C LEU A 506 15.22 -33.33 -35.02
N GLU A 507 13.95 -32.95 -34.80
CA GLU A 507 12.99 -32.74 -35.90
C GLU A 507 13.43 -31.60 -36.86
N PRO A 508 13.32 -31.80 -38.20
CA PRO A 508 13.90 -30.90 -39.19
C PRO A 508 13.29 -29.48 -39.23
N SER A 509 12.10 -29.29 -38.64
CA SER A 509 11.34 -28.03 -38.71
C SER A 509 11.93 -26.89 -37.86
N VAL A 510 12.99 -27.14 -37.09
CA VAL A 510 13.58 -26.19 -36.12
C VAL A 510 14.99 -25.70 -36.53
N MET A 511 15.52 -26.09 -37.70
CA MET A 511 16.96 -25.94 -37.99
C MET A 511 17.27 -25.05 -39.22
N PRO A 512 17.95 -23.89 -39.06
CA PRO A 512 18.71 -23.29 -40.15
C PRO A 512 20.04 -24.06 -40.32
N SER A 513 20.48 -24.20 -41.58
CA SER A 513 21.58 -25.06 -42.09
C SER A 513 22.54 -25.72 -41.07
N PRO A 514 22.68 -27.06 -41.06
CA PRO A 514 23.52 -27.78 -40.11
C PRO A 514 25.02 -27.49 -40.32
N THR A 515 25.75 -27.28 -39.23
CA THR A 515 27.22 -27.17 -39.22
C THR A 515 27.88 -28.54 -39.48
N ALA A 516 29.18 -28.59 -39.77
CA ALA A 516 29.90 -29.84 -40.05
C ALA A 516 29.83 -30.85 -38.88
N GLU A 517 29.84 -30.36 -37.63
CA GLU A 517 29.65 -31.19 -36.43
C GLU A 517 28.21 -31.75 -36.33
N ASP A 518 27.20 -30.99 -36.76
CA ASP A 518 25.80 -31.44 -36.75
C ASP A 518 25.60 -32.62 -37.72
N GLN A 519 26.24 -32.57 -38.89
CA GLN A 519 26.18 -33.64 -39.89
C GLN A 519 26.79 -34.95 -39.38
N GLU A 520 27.83 -34.88 -38.55
CA GLU A 520 28.47 -36.05 -37.95
C GLU A 520 27.56 -36.75 -36.93
N ILE A 521 26.80 -35.96 -36.17
CA ILE A 521 25.81 -36.46 -35.19
C ILE A 521 24.60 -37.07 -35.92
N TYR A 522 24.14 -36.47 -37.02
CA TYR A 522 23.10 -37.08 -37.87
C TYR A 522 23.57 -38.42 -38.45
N ARG A 523 24.80 -38.49 -38.98
CA ARG A 523 25.38 -39.75 -39.48
C ARG A 523 25.57 -40.79 -38.38
N TRP A 524 25.83 -40.38 -37.15
CA TRP A 524 25.88 -41.30 -36.01
C TRP A 524 24.49 -41.82 -35.65
N TYR A 525 23.50 -40.93 -35.50
CA TYR A 525 22.12 -41.30 -35.20
C TYR A 525 21.55 -42.24 -36.27
N ASP A 526 21.80 -41.95 -37.54
CA ASP A 526 21.39 -42.78 -38.67
C ASP A 526 22.06 -44.16 -38.65
N ARG A 527 23.37 -44.22 -38.30
CA ARG A 527 24.09 -45.49 -38.08
C ARG A 527 23.51 -46.30 -36.93
N VAL A 528 23.18 -45.66 -35.80
CA VAL A 528 22.54 -46.32 -34.65
C VAL A 528 21.16 -46.85 -35.03
N CYS A 529 20.33 -46.06 -35.72
CA CYS A 529 19.03 -46.49 -36.21
C CYS A 529 19.14 -47.66 -37.21
N THR A 530 20.13 -47.63 -38.11
CA THR A 530 20.38 -48.69 -39.10
C THR A 530 20.78 -50.01 -38.44
N VAL A 531 21.68 -49.97 -37.45
CA VAL A 531 22.08 -51.15 -36.66
C VAL A 531 20.89 -51.74 -35.90
N LEU A 532 20.02 -50.89 -35.37
CA LEU A 532 18.79 -51.32 -34.70
C LEU A 532 17.77 -51.95 -35.66
N SER A 533 17.69 -51.48 -36.91
CA SER A 533 16.83 -52.10 -37.93
C SER A 533 17.36 -53.46 -38.41
N SER A 534 18.67 -53.68 -38.42
CA SER A 534 19.27 -54.98 -38.77
C SER A 534 19.12 -56.04 -37.66
N ASP A 535 19.17 -55.65 -36.38
CA ASP A 535 19.04 -56.58 -35.24
C ASP A 535 17.60 -57.13 -35.10
N VAL A 536 16.58 -56.37 -35.52
CA VAL A 536 15.17 -56.82 -35.50
C VAL A 536 14.92 -57.92 -36.55
N ALA A 537 15.67 -57.94 -37.65
CA ALA A 537 15.51 -58.96 -38.70
C ALA A 537 16.04 -60.35 -38.28
N THR A 538 17.02 -60.40 -37.37
CA THR A 538 17.62 -61.68 -36.92
C THR A 538 16.87 -62.37 -35.77
N ASP A 539 16.07 -61.63 -35.01
CA ASP A 539 15.33 -62.16 -33.85
C ASP A 539 14.00 -62.84 -34.25
N ASP A 540 13.38 -62.44 -35.37
CA ASP A 540 12.08 -63.02 -35.78
C ASP A 540 12.22 -64.47 -36.32
N ASP A 541 13.34 -64.79 -36.95
CA ASP A 541 13.56 -66.10 -37.58
C ASP A 541 14.02 -67.17 -36.57
N THR A 542 14.78 -66.76 -35.55
CA THR A 542 15.19 -67.62 -34.43
C THR A 542 14.03 -67.89 -33.46
N ASN A 543 13.15 -66.91 -33.24
CA ASN A 543 11.98 -67.05 -32.37
C ASN A 543 10.84 -67.84 -33.05
N LYS A 544 10.67 -67.74 -34.39
CA LYS A 544 9.79 -68.65 -35.17
C LYS A 544 10.25 -70.10 -35.14
N LYS A 545 11.56 -70.37 -35.25
CA LYS A 545 12.11 -71.74 -35.13
C LYS A 545 11.91 -72.33 -33.74
N ARG A 546 12.11 -71.54 -32.66
CA ARG A 546 11.84 -71.97 -31.28
C ARG A 546 10.35 -72.24 -31.00
N ARG A 547 9.45 -71.42 -31.55
CA ARG A 547 8.00 -71.64 -31.44
C ARG A 547 7.52 -72.88 -32.20
N ARG A 548 8.10 -73.18 -33.38
CA ARG A 548 7.82 -74.43 -34.10
C ARG A 548 8.28 -75.66 -33.33
N LYS A 549 9.49 -75.62 -32.74
CA LYS A 549 10.01 -76.74 -31.93
C LYS A 549 9.12 -77.06 -30.72
N ARG A 550 8.72 -76.03 -29.96
CA ARG A 550 7.81 -76.19 -28.81
C ARG A 550 6.40 -76.67 -29.18
N ARG A 551 5.94 -76.37 -30.39
CA ARG A 551 4.61 -76.78 -30.87
C ARG A 551 4.58 -78.22 -31.39
N VAL A 552 5.74 -78.78 -31.79
CA VAL A 552 5.86 -80.20 -32.14
C VAL A 552 5.96 -81.04 -30.86
N GLU A 553 6.77 -80.60 -29.88
CA GLU A 553 6.90 -81.27 -28.57
C GLU A 553 5.56 -81.31 -27.80
N ALA A 554 4.74 -80.25 -27.88
CA ALA A 554 3.43 -80.19 -27.20
C ALA A 554 2.32 -81.04 -27.86
N VAL A 555 2.50 -81.50 -29.11
CA VAL A 555 1.52 -82.37 -29.80
C VAL A 555 1.80 -83.84 -29.54
N GLU A 556 3.02 -84.21 -29.14
CA GLU A 556 3.38 -85.58 -28.78
C GLU A 556 2.99 -85.97 -27.34
N GLU A 557 2.77 -85.01 -26.43
CA GLU A 557 2.57 -85.28 -24.99
C GLU A 557 1.11 -85.26 -24.48
N GLY A 558 0.08 -84.99 -25.30
CA GLY A 558 -1.28 -84.76 -24.79
C GLY A 558 -2.40 -85.48 -25.54
N SER A 559 -2.70 -86.73 -25.15
CA SER A 559 -3.88 -87.48 -25.57
C SER A 559 -4.81 -87.78 -24.39
N LEU A 560 -6.11 -87.60 -24.64
CA LEU A 560 -7.28 -88.29 -24.05
C LEU A 560 -7.77 -87.94 -22.64
N GLU A 561 -8.91 -87.22 -22.59
CA GLU A 561 -10.21 -87.61 -21.98
C GLU A 561 -11.06 -86.32 -21.78
N ALA A 562 -12.13 -86.08 -22.55
CA ALA A 562 -13.52 -86.54 -22.32
C ALA A 562 -14.11 -85.95 -21.01
N LEU A 563 -15.31 -85.38 -20.88
CA LEU A 563 -16.56 -85.33 -21.65
C LEU A 563 -17.55 -84.39 -20.93
N ALA A 564 -18.54 -83.89 -21.67
CA ALA A 564 -19.93 -83.55 -21.25
C ALA A 564 -20.28 -82.21 -20.56
N SER A 565 -20.99 -81.37 -21.35
CA SER A 565 -22.05 -80.39 -21.00
C SER A 565 -23.27 -81.06 -20.28
N PRO A 566 -24.41 -80.38 -19.97
CA PRO A 566 -24.81 -79.00 -20.31
C PRO A 566 -25.56 -78.18 -19.24
N GLY A 567 -25.67 -76.88 -19.55
CA GLY A 567 -26.48 -75.84 -18.93
C GLY A 567 -26.15 -74.52 -19.60
#